data_AF-A0A3M3WF14-F1
#
_entry.id   AF-A0A3M3WF14-F1
#
_cell.length_a   1.000
_cell.length_b   1.000
_cell.length_c   1.000
_cell.angle_alpha   90.00
_cell.angle_beta   90.00
_cell.angle_gamma   90.00
#
_symmetry.space_group_name_H-M   'P 1'
#
loop_
_entity.id
_entity.type
_entity.pdbx_description
1 polymer ?
#
loop_
_entity_poly.entity_id
_entity_poly.type
_entity_poly.pdbx_seq_one_letter_code
_entity_poly.pdbx_strand_id
1 'polypeptide(L)'
;MPTAELFGVSRMPVRMAFRTLEQEGLLVPFGGRGFQVRSITPMEIAGAVDVRGVLEGLAARQMAERGLAQEARDELEACLVQGDALFEKGYVTEDDLEVYHDMNMRLHRVIVAGRALVPRRSCVSMPMLPCATRRFSVPV
;
A
#
# COMPACT_ATOMS: atom_id res chain seq x y z
N MET A 1 -24.64 10.19 -6.84
CA MET A 1 -23.19 9.86 -6.76
C MET A 1 -23.15 8.53 -6.05
N PRO A 2 -23.14 7.41 -6.78
CA PRO A 2 -23.32 6.06 -6.23
C PRO A 2 -22.28 5.71 -5.18
N THR A 3 -21.05 6.23 -5.32
CA THR A 3 -19.99 6.09 -4.32
C THR A 3 -20.39 6.70 -2.97
N ALA A 4 -21.15 7.81 -2.95
CA ALA A 4 -21.62 8.42 -1.71
C ALA A 4 -22.69 7.55 -1.02
N GLU A 5 -23.55 6.91 -1.80
CA GLU A 5 -24.55 5.96 -1.31
C GLU A 5 -23.89 4.67 -0.80
N LEU A 6 -22.88 4.15 -1.51
CA LEU A 6 -22.11 2.97 -1.12
C LEU A 6 -21.41 3.15 0.23
N PHE A 7 -20.84 4.32 0.49
CA PHE A 7 -20.14 4.63 1.75
C PHE A 7 -21.04 5.26 2.81
N GLY A 8 -22.35 5.48 2.53
CA GLY A 8 -23.28 6.09 3.49
C GLY A 8 -22.94 7.53 3.88
N VAL A 9 -22.26 8.28 3.00
CA VAL A 9 -21.79 9.65 3.25
C VAL A 9 -22.45 10.68 2.34
N SER A 10 -22.34 11.97 2.68
CA SER A 10 -22.83 13.04 1.81
C SER A 10 -21.96 13.21 0.55
N ARG A 11 -22.45 13.96 -0.45
CA ARG A 11 -21.75 14.13 -1.74
C ARG A 11 -20.46 14.94 -1.63
N MET A 12 -20.36 15.84 -0.65
CA MET A 12 -19.20 16.72 -0.47
C MET A 12 -17.90 15.97 -0.10
N PRO A 13 -17.87 15.10 0.93
CA PRO A 13 -16.66 14.34 1.28
C PRO A 13 -16.17 13.45 0.14
N VAL A 14 -17.09 12.82 -0.61
CA VAL A 14 -16.72 12.02 -1.80
C VAL A 14 -16.06 12.88 -2.87
N ARG A 15 -16.60 14.08 -3.15
CA ARG A 15 -15.98 15.01 -4.09
C ARG A 15 -14.60 15.46 -3.64
N MET A 16 -14.41 15.74 -2.36
CA MET A 16 -13.10 16.09 -1.82
C MET A 16 -12.11 14.92 -1.95
N ALA A 17 -12.52 13.71 -1.57
CA ALA A 17 -11.69 12.52 -1.73
C ALA A 17 -11.29 12.29 -3.19
N PHE A 18 -12.21 12.45 -4.15
CA PHE A 18 -11.90 12.29 -5.57
C PHE A 18 -10.90 13.34 -6.07
N ARG A 19 -10.97 14.58 -5.57
CA ARG A 19 -9.97 15.61 -5.88
C ARG A 19 -8.61 15.28 -5.29
N THR A 20 -8.56 14.78 -4.06
CA THR A 20 -7.29 14.33 -3.45
C THR A 20 -6.70 13.17 -4.22
N LEU A 21 -7.50 12.16 -4.57
CA LEU A 21 -7.05 11.01 -5.34
C LEU A 21 -6.63 11.38 -6.78
N GLU A 22 -7.24 12.39 -7.40
CA GLU A 22 -6.79 12.98 -8.66
C GLU A 22 -5.41 13.63 -8.50
N GLN A 23 -5.21 14.42 -7.44
CA GLN A 23 -3.92 15.06 -7.14
C GLN A 23 -2.81 14.05 -6.84
N GLU A 24 -3.14 12.93 -6.19
CA GLU A 24 -2.24 11.81 -5.93
C GLU A 24 -2.01 10.93 -7.18
N GLY A 25 -2.69 11.23 -8.30
CA GLY A 25 -2.58 10.49 -9.55
C GLY A 25 -3.23 9.11 -9.51
N LEU A 26 -4.09 8.82 -8.54
CA LEU A 26 -4.84 7.56 -8.44
C LEU A 26 -6.08 7.57 -9.33
N LEU A 27 -6.66 8.76 -9.55
CA LEU A 27 -7.77 8.98 -10.47
C LEU A 27 -7.38 9.90 -11.61
N VAL A 28 -8.00 9.70 -12.76
CA VAL A 28 -7.91 10.60 -13.93
C VAL A 28 -9.30 11.10 -14.32
N PRO A 29 -9.45 12.35 -14.79
CA PRO A 29 -10.73 12.84 -15.31
C PRO A 29 -11.22 11.99 -16.46
N PHE A 30 -12.50 11.61 -16.41
CA PHE A 30 -13.16 10.84 -17.46
C PHE A 30 -14.46 11.52 -17.85
N GLY A 31 -14.51 12.05 -19.09
CA GLY A 31 -15.71 12.64 -19.68
C GLY A 31 -16.38 13.74 -18.86
N GLY A 32 -15.76 14.93 -18.73
CA GLY A 32 -16.37 16.19 -18.29
C GLY A 32 -16.98 16.29 -16.87
N ARG A 33 -17.43 15.20 -16.24
CA ARG A 33 -18.10 15.16 -14.93
C ARG A 33 -17.79 13.89 -14.11
N GLY A 34 -16.78 13.10 -14.49
CA GLY A 34 -16.43 11.84 -13.84
C GLY A 34 -14.93 11.63 -13.66
N PHE A 35 -14.60 10.55 -12.94
CA PHE A 35 -13.24 10.09 -12.71
C PHE A 35 -13.14 8.60 -13.05
N GLN A 36 -11.97 8.17 -13.47
CA GLN A 36 -11.63 6.77 -13.67
C GLN A 36 -10.36 6.43 -12.92
N VAL A 37 -10.24 5.19 -12.44
CA VAL A 37 -9.00 4.67 -11.86
C VAL A 37 -7.89 4.68 -12.92
N ARG A 38 -6.75 5.27 -12.58
CA ARG A 38 -5.60 5.33 -13.48
C ARG A 38 -5.08 3.91 -13.77
N SER A 39 -4.83 3.62 -15.05
CA SER A 39 -4.12 2.40 -15.43
C SER A 39 -2.63 2.52 -15.09
N ILE A 40 -2.07 1.47 -14.50
CA ILE A 40 -0.64 1.39 -14.17
C ILE A 40 0.02 0.41 -15.14
N THR A 41 1.18 0.80 -15.67
CA THR A 41 1.99 -0.03 -16.56
C THR A 41 2.96 -0.93 -15.78
N PRO A 42 3.38 -2.09 -16.33
CA PRO A 42 4.40 -2.93 -15.69
C PRO A 42 5.71 -2.19 -15.39
N MET A 43 6.09 -1.22 -16.24
CA MET A 43 7.28 -0.40 -16.04
C MET A 43 7.16 0.54 -14.83
N GLU A 44 5.99 1.13 -14.61
CA GLU A 44 5.73 1.93 -13.41
C GLU A 44 5.74 1.07 -12.14
N ILE A 45 5.22 -0.16 -12.22
CA ILE A 45 5.29 -1.12 -11.10
C ILE A 45 6.75 -1.43 -10.77
N ALA A 46 7.56 -1.75 -11.77
CA ALA A 46 8.98 -2.04 -11.59
C ALA A 46 9.72 -0.84 -10.96
N GLY A 47 9.52 0.37 -11.49
CA GLY A 47 10.13 1.58 -10.92
C GLY A 47 9.68 1.86 -9.48
N ALA A 48 8.41 1.59 -9.15
CA ALA A 48 7.92 1.73 -7.77
C ALA A 48 8.57 0.70 -6.83
N VAL A 49 8.78 -0.54 -7.29
CA VAL A 49 9.49 -1.58 -6.54
C VAL A 49 10.95 -1.18 -6.30
N ASP A 50 11.63 -0.62 -7.30
CA ASP A 50 13.02 -0.15 -7.17
C ASP A 50 13.15 0.97 -6.13
N VAL A 51 12.30 1.99 -6.22
CA VAL A 51 12.28 3.10 -5.25
C VAL A 51 11.99 2.58 -3.85
N ARG A 52 11.01 1.68 -3.72
CA ARG A 52 10.69 1.04 -2.43
C ARG A 52 11.89 0.28 -1.87
N GLY A 53 12.57 -0.52 -2.71
CA GLY A 53 13.76 -1.28 -2.31
C GLY A 53 14.88 -0.40 -1.77
N VAL A 54 15.12 0.77 -2.39
CA VAL A 54 16.12 1.73 -1.90
C VAL A 54 15.73 2.31 -0.53
N LEU A 55 14.47 2.73 -0.38
CA LEU A 55 13.97 3.35 0.85
C LEU A 55 13.93 2.36 2.02
N GLU A 56 13.44 1.15 1.77
CA GLU A 56 13.37 0.08 2.76
C GLU A 56 14.75 -0.45 3.12
N GLY A 57 15.65 -0.62 2.14
CA GLY A 57 17.03 -1.01 2.40
C GLY A 57 17.77 0.00 3.28
N LEU A 58 17.55 1.29 3.06
CA LEU A 58 18.07 2.35 3.93
C LEU A 58 17.48 2.26 5.35
N ALA A 59 16.18 2.04 5.46
CA ALA A 59 15.51 1.92 6.76
C ALA A 59 16.01 0.69 7.55
N ALA A 60 16.09 -0.47 6.89
CA ALA A 60 16.61 -1.71 7.46
C ALA A 60 18.07 -1.57 7.92
N ARG A 61 18.93 -0.97 7.09
CA ARG A 61 20.32 -0.66 7.47
C ARG A 61 20.39 0.20 8.73
N GLN A 62 19.57 1.24 8.82
CA GLN A 62 19.55 2.13 9.98
C GLN A 62 19.03 1.44 11.25
N MET A 63 18.03 0.58 11.12
CA MET A 63 17.54 -0.26 12.23
C MET A 63 18.64 -1.20 12.74
N ALA A 64 19.40 -1.81 11.83
CA ALA A 64 20.52 -2.68 12.19
C ALA A 64 21.66 -1.90 12.88
N GLU A 65 22.03 -0.73 12.37
CA GLU A 65 23.12 0.09 12.92
C GLU A 65 22.79 0.70 14.29
N ARG A 66 21.53 1.04 14.55
CA ARG A 66 21.11 1.76 15.77
C ARG A 66 20.49 0.86 16.84
N GLY A 67 20.22 -0.39 16.50
CA GLY A 67 19.48 -1.32 17.33
C GLY A 67 17.98 -1.25 17.07
N LEU A 68 17.35 -2.40 17.31
CA LEU A 68 15.94 -2.65 17.05
C LEU A 68 15.16 -2.60 18.36
N ALA A 69 14.07 -1.83 18.40
CA ALA A 69 13.13 -1.86 19.52
C ALA A 69 12.51 -3.26 19.65
N GLN A 70 12.27 -3.72 20.88
CA GLN A 70 11.79 -5.08 21.12
C GLN A 70 10.45 -5.32 20.41
N GLU A 71 9.55 -4.34 20.42
CA GLU A 71 8.24 -4.45 19.77
C GLU A 71 8.36 -4.62 18.25
N ALA A 72 9.30 -3.89 17.63
CA ALA A 72 9.57 -4.02 16.21
C ALA A 72 10.22 -5.37 15.88
N ARG A 73 11.05 -5.90 16.78
CA ARG A 73 11.64 -7.23 16.65
C ARG A 73 10.58 -8.32 16.70
N ASP A 74 9.74 -8.31 17.72
CA ASP A 74 8.68 -9.29 17.92
C ASP A 74 7.71 -9.30 16.73
N GLU A 75 7.38 -8.12 16.19
CA GLU A 75 6.51 -7.97 15.04
C GLU A 75 7.14 -8.52 13.74
N LEU A 76 8.43 -8.27 13.51
CA LEU A 76 9.14 -8.83 12.36
C LEU A 76 9.24 -10.36 12.48
N GLU A 77 9.53 -10.87 13.68
CA GLU A 77 9.59 -12.31 13.93
C GLU A 77 8.23 -12.99 13.72
N ALA A 78 7.14 -12.38 14.19
CA ALA A 78 5.79 -12.87 13.93
C ALA A 78 5.46 -12.93 12.43
N CYS A 79 5.88 -11.92 11.65
CA CYS A 79 5.72 -11.93 10.19
C CYS A 79 6.51 -13.08 9.55
N LEU A 80 7.74 -13.34 10.00
CA LEU A 80 8.56 -14.44 9.47
C LEU A 80 7.94 -15.81 9.78
N VAL A 81 7.52 -16.03 11.03
CA VAL A 81 6.85 -17.28 11.45
C VAL A 81 5.56 -17.51 10.65
N GLN A 82 4.77 -16.46 10.42
CA GLN A 82 3.56 -16.56 9.59
C GLN A 82 3.90 -16.92 8.14
N GLY A 83 4.98 -16.35 7.60
CA GLY A 83 5.45 -16.65 6.25
C GLY A 83 5.89 -18.11 6.12
N ASP A 84 6.72 -18.59 7.04
CA ASP A 84 7.21 -19.97 7.05
C ASP A 84 6.05 -20.97 7.11
N ALA A 85 5.07 -20.74 8.00
CA ALA A 85 3.87 -21.58 8.11
C ALA A 85 3.03 -21.58 6.82
N LEU A 86 2.96 -20.45 6.11
CA LEU A 86 2.22 -20.36 4.85
C LEU A 86 2.83 -21.26 3.76
N PHE A 87 4.16 -21.36 3.73
CA PHE A 87 4.89 -22.13 2.72
C PHE A 87 5.18 -23.58 3.12
N GLU A 88 4.97 -23.98 4.39
CA GLU A 88 5.25 -25.33 4.90
C GLU A 88 4.58 -26.44 4.09
N LYS A 89 3.36 -26.19 3.61
CA LYS A 89 2.57 -27.15 2.81
C LYS A 89 3.09 -27.38 1.38
N GLY A 90 4.05 -26.59 0.91
CA GLY A 90 4.70 -26.75 -0.40
C GLY A 90 3.89 -26.29 -1.62
N TYR A 91 2.72 -25.69 -1.43
CA TYR A 91 1.91 -25.06 -2.48
C TYR A 91 1.18 -23.82 -1.93
N VAL A 92 0.77 -22.92 -2.82
CA VAL A 92 0.09 -21.66 -2.49
C VAL A 92 -1.26 -21.63 -3.20
N THR A 93 -2.32 -21.33 -2.46
CA THR A 93 -3.68 -21.13 -2.95
C THR A 93 -3.99 -19.64 -3.11
N GLU A 94 -5.12 -19.31 -3.76
CA GLU A 94 -5.53 -17.91 -3.91
C GLU A 94 -5.75 -17.22 -2.54
N ASP A 95 -6.34 -17.93 -1.58
CA ASP A 95 -6.56 -17.41 -0.21
C ASP A 95 -5.24 -17.14 0.52
N ASP A 96 -4.21 -17.95 0.24
CA ASP A 96 -2.87 -17.73 0.80
C ASP A 96 -2.21 -16.47 0.24
N LEU A 97 -2.55 -16.04 -0.98
CA LEU A 97 -2.01 -14.81 -1.55
C LEU A 97 -2.47 -13.58 -0.78
N GLU A 98 -3.72 -13.56 -0.31
CA GLU A 98 -4.24 -12.47 0.52
C GLU A 98 -3.55 -12.45 1.89
N VAL A 99 -3.38 -13.61 2.51
CA VAL A 99 -2.65 -13.74 3.79
C VAL A 99 -1.18 -13.32 3.64
N TYR A 100 -0.52 -13.78 2.57
CA TYR A 100 0.85 -13.38 2.24
C TYR A 100 0.95 -11.87 2.03
N HIS A 101 0.01 -11.30 1.26
CA HIS A 101 -0.04 -9.87 0.99
C HIS A 101 -0.11 -9.09 2.31
N ASP A 102 -1.04 -9.40 3.19
CA ASP A 102 -1.24 -8.65 4.43
C ASP A 102 -0.05 -8.76 5.38
N MET A 103 0.50 -9.97 5.53
CA MET A 103 1.73 -10.22 6.29
C MET A 103 2.91 -9.43 5.71
N ASN A 104 3.12 -9.50 4.39
CA ASN A 104 4.22 -8.80 3.72
C ASN A 104 4.07 -7.27 3.87
N MET A 105 2.85 -6.75 3.79
CA MET A 105 2.57 -5.33 4.02
C MET A 105 2.86 -4.92 5.47
N ARG A 106 2.58 -5.79 6.45
CA ARG A 106 2.95 -5.55 7.85
C ARG A 106 4.47 -5.51 8.03
N LEU A 107 5.20 -6.47 7.45
CA LEU A 107 6.66 -6.51 7.49
C LEU A 107 7.29 -5.23 6.92
N HIS A 108 6.89 -4.81 5.72
CA HIS A 108 7.40 -3.58 5.10
C HIS A 108 7.08 -2.33 5.95
N ARG A 109 5.88 -2.25 6.56
CA ARG A 109 5.53 -1.13 7.46
C ARG A 109 6.45 -1.07 8.67
N VAL A 110 6.79 -2.19 9.28
CA VAL A 110 7.70 -2.21 10.44
C VAL A 110 9.09 -1.74 10.04
N ILE A 111 9.59 -2.16 8.87
CA ILE A 111 10.89 -1.71 8.34
C ILE A 111 10.91 -0.20 8.13
N VAL A 112 9.86 0.36 7.51
CA VAL A 112 9.80 1.81 7.24
C VAL A 112 9.55 2.62 8.52
N ALA A 113 8.71 2.13 9.44
CA ALA A 113 8.29 2.83 10.66
C ALA A 113 9.29 2.70 11.81
N GLY A 114 10.08 1.62 11.86
CA GLY A 114 11.17 1.44 12.84
C GLY A 114 12.20 2.57 12.79
N ARG A 115 12.24 3.26 11.65
CA ARG A 115 12.78 4.61 11.51
C ARG A 115 11.68 5.60 11.92
N ALA A 116 11.69 6.10 13.16
CA ALA A 116 11.12 7.41 13.44
C ALA A 116 11.93 8.47 12.67
N LEU A 117 11.76 8.51 11.35
CA LEU A 117 11.96 9.70 10.54
C LEU A 117 11.14 10.79 11.20
N VAL A 118 11.80 11.87 11.59
CA VAL A 118 11.24 13.17 11.97
C VAL A 118 9.78 13.35 11.53
N PRO A 119 8.85 13.76 12.43
CA PRO A 119 7.43 13.91 12.11
C PRO A 119 7.23 15.12 11.18
N ARG A 120 7.47 14.93 9.88
CA ARG A 120 6.89 15.78 8.82
C ARG A 120 5.97 14.91 7.99
N ARG A 121 4.68 15.10 8.24
CA ARG A 121 3.49 14.42 7.67
C ARG A 121 3.39 14.40 6.12
N SER A 122 4.41 14.82 5.38
CA SER A 122 4.29 15.19 3.97
C SER A 122 5.17 14.41 2.98
N CYS A 123 6.00 13.45 3.41
CA CYS A 123 6.94 12.78 2.49
C CYS A 123 6.69 11.29 2.24
N VAL A 124 5.68 10.66 2.83
CA VAL A 124 5.36 9.25 2.54
C VAL A 124 3.86 9.10 2.26
N SER A 125 3.35 9.84 1.27
CA SER A 125 2.24 9.32 0.46
C SER A 125 2.88 8.58 -0.70
N MET A 126 3.46 7.42 -0.41
CA MET A 126 3.73 6.45 -1.46
C MET A 126 2.45 5.64 -1.54
N PRO A 127 1.60 5.85 -2.58
CA PRO A 127 0.41 5.03 -2.73
C PRO A 127 0.90 3.59 -2.84
N MET A 128 0.65 2.81 -1.79
CA MET A 128 0.78 1.37 -1.84
C MET A 128 -0.13 0.92 -2.97
N LEU A 129 0.46 0.61 -4.12
CA LEU A 129 -0.23 0.17 -5.32
C LEU A 129 -1.08 -1.03 -4.93
N PRO A 130 -2.42 -0.92 -4.90
CA PRO A 130 -3.25 -2.10 -4.85
C PRO A 130 -3.01 -2.80 -6.19
N CYS A 131 -2.53 -4.03 -6.18
CA CYS A 131 -2.62 -4.91 -7.33
C CYS A 131 -4.10 -5.21 -7.59
N ALA A 132 -4.83 -4.24 -8.18
CA ALA A 132 -6.21 -4.38 -8.58
C ALA A 132 -6.28 -4.45 -10.10
N THR A 133 -6.00 -5.61 -10.66
CA THR A 133 -6.34 -5.97 -12.05
C THR A 133 -7.85 -6.23 -12.17
N ARG A 134 -8.68 -5.23 -11.89
CA ARG A 134 -10.07 -5.20 -12.38
C ARG A 134 -10.41 -3.77 -12.81
N ARG A 135 -10.79 -3.61 -14.09
CA ARG A 135 -11.42 -2.38 -14.59
C ARG A 135 -12.71 -2.14 -13.82
N PHE A 136 -12.64 -1.41 -12.72
CA PHE A 136 -13.81 -0.80 -12.13
C PHE A 136 -14.05 0.53 -12.83
N SER A 137 -14.93 0.51 -13.83
CA SER A 137 -15.73 1.69 -14.12
C SER A 137 -16.68 1.85 -12.94
N VAL A 138 -16.58 2.96 -12.20
CA VAL A 138 -17.60 3.36 -11.23
C VAL A 138 -18.68 4.08 -12.05
N PRO A 139 -19.80 3.43 -12.42
CA PRO A 139 -20.92 4.16 -13.00
C PRO A 139 -21.47 5.14 -11.96
N VAL A 140 -21.91 6.31 -12.46
CA VAL A 140 -22.64 7.33 -11.69
C VAL A 140 -24.13 7.03 -11.68
#